data_AF-A0AAV5BMJ0-F1
#
_entry.id   AF-A0AAV5BMJ0-F1
#
_cell.length_a   1.000
_cell.length_b   1.000
_cell.length_c   1.000
_cell.angle_alpha   90.00
_cell.angle_beta   90.00
_cell.angle_gamma   90.00
#
_symmetry.space_group_name_H-M   'P 1'
#
loop_
_entity.id
_entity.type
_entity.pdbx_description
1 polymer ?
#
loop_
_entity_poly.entity_id
_entity_poly.type
_entity_poly.pdbx_seq_one_letter_code
_entity_poly.pdbx_strand_id
1 'polypeptide(L)'
;MQVRTVDGTSEFRVPPGTQPGDVIVLAKQGVPSLNKPSIRGDHLFTVKVTIPKRIRLAYVICVAAVHQEKEVGASQENNDKPNEEEGDWLKKLTDFAGSIANGAAKWLKDNL
;
A
#
# COMPACT_ATOMS: atom_id res chain seq x y z
N MET A 1 -12.12 -10.25 -5.81
CA MET A 1 -11.41 -10.01 -7.11
C MET A 1 -11.85 -11.10 -8.07
N GLN A 2 -11.93 -10.83 -9.37
CA GLN A 2 -12.32 -11.85 -10.35
C GLN A 2 -11.11 -12.31 -11.16
N VAL A 3 -10.99 -13.63 -11.35
CA VAL A 3 -9.94 -14.27 -12.13
C VAL A 3 -10.57 -15.00 -13.30
N ARG A 4 -10.02 -14.82 -14.50
CA ARG A 4 -10.46 -15.53 -15.69
C ARG A 4 -9.85 -16.93 -15.70
N THR A 5 -10.68 -17.95 -15.64
CA THR A 5 -10.33 -19.37 -15.79
C THR A 5 -10.85 -19.89 -17.13
N VAL A 6 -10.60 -21.17 -17.42
CA VAL A 6 -10.97 -21.79 -18.71
C VAL A 6 -12.49 -21.85 -18.91
N ASP A 7 -13.25 -22.03 -17.82
CA ASP A 7 -14.72 -22.18 -17.88
C ASP A 7 -15.48 -20.89 -17.55
N GLY A 8 -14.78 -19.77 -17.30
CA GLY A 8 -15.41 -18.49 -17.01
C GLY A 8 -14.65 -17.65 -15.99
N THR A 9 -15.37 -16.79 -15.28
CA THR A 9 -14.79 -15.95 -14.21
C THR A 9 -15.04 -16.60 -12.84
N SER A 10 -13.98 -16.81 -12.07
CA SER A 10 -14.04 -17.25 -10.68
C SER A 10 -13.77 -16.09 -9.74
N GLU A 11 -14.46 -16.04 -8.60
CA GLU A 11 -14.11 -15.12 -7.53
C GLU A 11 -12.90 -15.63 -6.75
N PHE A 12 -12.00 -14.71 -6.40
CA PHE A 12 -10.79 -14.99 -5.64
C PHE A 12 -10.45 -13.82 -4.69
N ARG A 13 -9.82 -14.16 -3.56
CA ARG A 13 -9.36 -13.21 -2.55
C ARG A 13 -7.86 -13.39 -2.30
N VAL A 14 -7.10 -12.31 -2.48
CA VAL A 14 -5.66 -12.28 -2.19
C VAL A 14 -5.47 -12.30 -0.66
N PRO A 15 -4.69 -13.24 -0.11
CA PRO A 15 -4.39 -13.25 1.31
C PRO A 15 -3.50 -12.06 1.70
N PRO A 16 -3.57 -11.59 2.96
CA PRO A 16 -2.65 -10.57 3.43
C PRO A 16 -1.21 -11.09 3.40
N GLY A 17 -0.25 -10.21 3.14
CA GLY A 17 1.17 -10.56 3.09
C GLY A 17 1.66 -11.19 1.79
N THR A 18 0.81 -11.35 0.77
CA THR A 18 1.21 -11.81 -0.56
C THR A 18 2.31 -10.92 -1.15
N GLN A 19 3.42 -11.54 -1.51
CA GLN A 19 4.59 -10.91 -2.08
C GLN A 19 4.54 -10.91 -3.62
N PRO A 20 5.29 -9.99 -4.26
CA PRO A 20 5.51 -10.06 -5.70
C PRO A 20 6.19 -11.37 -6.08
N GLY A 21 5.67 -12.05 -7.11
CA GLY A 21 6.18 -13.34 -7.58
C GLY A 21 5.52 -14.55 -6.92
N ASP A 22 4.70 -14.36 -5.89
CA ASP A 22 3.96 -15.45 -5.26
C ASP A 22 3.06 -16.16 -6.27
N VAL A 23 3.01 -17.49 -6.15
CA VAL A 23 2.15 -18.34 -6.97
C VAL A 23 0.96 -18.76 -6.13
N ILE A 24 -0.23 -18.44 -6.63
CA ILE A 24 -1.49 -18.79 -5.99
C ILE A 24 -2.19 -19.85 -6.82
N VAL A 25 -2.76 -20.85 -6.14
CA VAL A 25 -3.39 -22.02 -6.75
C VAL A 25 -4.91 -21.95 -6.61
N LEU A 26 -5.62 -22.03 -7.74
CA LEU A 26 -7.06 -22.30 -7.78
C LEU A 26 -7.27 -23.77 -8.12
N ALA A 27 -7.61 -24.54 -7.09
CA ALA A 27 -7.80 -25.99 -7.21
C ALA A 27 -8.93 -26.32 -8.18
N LYS A 28 -8.72 -27.33 -9.05
CA LYS A 28 -9.71 -27.87 -10.00
C LYS A 28 -10.25 -26.88 -11.04
N GLN A 29 -9.65 -25.71 -11.17
CA GLN A 29 -10.02 -24.67 -12.16
C GLN A 29 -9.14 -24.69 -13.42
N GLY A 30 -8.31 -25.72 -13.57
CA GLY A 30 -7.47 -25.96 -14.74
C GLY A 30 -8.16 -26.83 -15.80
N VAL A 31 -7.35 -27.30 -16.75
CA VAL A 31 -7.81 -28.07 -17.92
C VAL A 31 -8.28 -29.48 -17.48
N PRO A 32 -9.39 -29.99 -18.04
CA PRO A 32 -9.83 -31.36 -17.81
C PRO A 32 -8.89 -32.40 -18.43
N SER A 33 -8.72 -33.54 -17.76
CA SER A 33 -7.94 -34.66 -18.28
C SER A 33 -8.63 -35.30 -19.49
N LEU A 34 -7.85 -35.62 -20.53
CA LEU A 34 -8.35 -36.15 -21.81
C LEU A 34 -9.18 -37.42 -21.66
N ASN A 35 -8.80 -38.32 -20.74
CA ASN A 35 -9.47 -39.61 -20.56
C ASN A 35 -10.55 -39.58 -19.46
N LYS A 36 -10.55 -38.56 -18.59
CA LYS A 36 -11.46 -38.45 -17.45
C LYS A 36 -11.83 -36.98 -17.21
N PRO A 37 -12.90 -36.47 -17.83
CA PRO A 37 -13.27 -35.05 -17.75
C PRO A 37 -13.71 -34.61 -16.34
N SER A 38 -14.01 -35.55 -15.45
CA SER A 38 -14.28 -35.29 -14.03
C SER A 38 -13.04 -34.89 -13.24
N ILE A 39 -11.84 -35.24 -13.72
CA ILE A 39 -10.57 -34.88 -13.10
C ILE A 39 -10.02 -33.66 -13.83
N ARG A 40 -9.82 -32.57 -13.09
CA ARG A 40 -9.26 -31.31 -13.58
C ARG A 40 -7.96 -30.98 -12.87
N GLY A 41 -7.06 -30.34 -13.60
CA GLY A 41 -5.87 -29.74 -13.02
C GLY A 41 -6.17 -28.44 -12.28
N ASP A 42 -5.12 -27.80 -11.80
CA ASP A 42 -5.21 -26.54 -11.07
C ASP A 42 -4.83 -25.35 -11.96
N HIS A 43 -5.38 -24.19 -11.66
CA HIS A 43 -4.99 -22.95 -12.30
C HIS A 43 -4.03 -22.20 -11.38
N LEU A 44 -2.77 -22.09 -11.79
CA LEU A 44 -1.72 -21.39 -11.06
C LEU A 44 -1.51 -20.03 -11.70
N PHE A 45 -1.56 -18.95 -10.91
CA PHE A 45 -1.25 -17.62 -11.40
C PHE A 45 -0.21 -16.94 -10.50
N THR A 46 0.64 -16.14 -11.14
CA THR A 46 1.74 -15.43 -10.48
C THR A 46 1.34 -13.99 -10.21
N VAL A 47 1.56 -13.55 -8.98
CA VAL A 47 1.23 -12.19 -8.57
C VAL A 47 2.28 -11.22 -9.07
N LYS A 48 1.88 -10.30 -9.95
CA LYS A 48 2.74 -9.22 -10.43
C LYS A 48 2.30 -7.90 -9.81
N VAL A 49 3.12 -7.38 -8.90
CA VAL A 49 2.93 -6.04 -8.33
C VAL A 49 3.57 -5.03 -9.28
N THR A 50 2.80 -4.01 -9.68
CA THR A 50 3.29 -2.93 -10.54
C THR A 50 3.29 -1.62 -9.77
N ILE A 51 4.45 -0.99 -9.63
CA ILE A 51 4.59 0.32 -9.01
C ILE A 51 4.37 1.39 -10.09
N PRO A 52 3.43 2.33 -9.92
CA PRO A 52 3.19 3.39 -10.89
C PRO A 52 4.39 4.34 -10.96
N LYS A 53 4.80 4.71 -12.18
CA LYS A 53 5.95 5.62 -12.42
C LYS A 53 5.65 7.09 -12.13
N ARG A 54 4.38 7.49 -12.13
CA ARG A 54 3.95 8.87 -11.90
C ARG A 54 2.91 8.88 -10.80
N ILE A 55 3.19 9.57 -9.70
CA ILE A 55 2.30 9.73 -8.55
C ILE A 55 2.14 11.22 -8.24
N ARG A 56 0.95 11.63 -7.79
CA ARG A 56 0.72 13.01 -7.31
C ARG A 56 1.32 13.18 -5.92
N LEU A 57 1.67 14.41 -5.56
CA LEU A 57 2.30 14.73 -4.27
C LEU A 57 1.53 14.17 -3.06
N ALA A 58 0.19 14.23 -3.09
CA ALA A 58 -0.65 13.67 -2.02
C ALA A 58 -0.45 12.15 -1.81
N TYR A 59 -0.15 11.38 -2.86
CA TYR A 59 0.14 9.96 -2.74
C TYR A 59 1.55 9.70 -2.18
N VAL A 60 2.52 10.58 -2.45
CA VAL A 60 3.88 10.47 -1.93
C VAL A 60 3.89 10.56 -0.40
N ILE A 61 3.14 11.52 0.16
CA ILE A 61 3.02 11.71 1.61
C ILE A 61 2.47 10.44 2.27
N CYS A 62 1.46 9.83 1.67
CA CYS A 62 0.86 8.59 2.18
C CYS A 62 1.83 7.40 2.12
N VAL A 63 2.59 7.25 1.03
CA VAL A 63 3.62 6.21 0.90
C VAL A 63 4.75 6.40 1.94
N ALA A 64 5.18 7.64 2.16
CA ALA A 64 6.19 7.95 3.18
C ALA A 64 5.70 7.61 4.59
N ALA A 65 4.41 7.86 4.89
CA ALA A 65 3.81 7.48 6.17
C ALA A 65 3.80 5.96 6.41
N VAL A 66 3.58 5.13 5.38
CA VAL A 66 3.63 3.65 5.50
C VAL A 66 5.04 3.15 5.85
N HIS A 67 6.09 3.92 5.57
CA HIS A 67 7.46 3.56 5.96
C HIS A 67 7.76 3.85 7.45
N GLN A 68 6.97 4.70 8.11
CA GLN A 68 7.14 5.06 9.53
C GLN A 68 6.21 4.22 10.43
N GLU A 69 6.35 2.90 10.38
CA GLU A 69 5.85 2.04 11.44
C GLU A 69 6.99 1.16 11.95
N LYS A 70 7.88 1.80 12.72
CA LYS A 70 8.51 1.21 13.91
C LYS A 70 9.25 2.29 14.67
N GLU A 71 8.57 2.90 15.65
CA GLU A 71 8.97 2.82 17.06
C GLU A 71 7.85 3.36 17.96
N VAL A 72 7.56 2.61 19.01
CA VAL A 72 6.66 2.96 20.12
C VAL A 72 7.49 3.71 21.16
N GLY A 73 7.09 4.92 21.57
CA GLY A 73 7.73 5.58 22.72
C GLY A 73 7.34 7.04 23.02
N ALA A 74 6.43 7.22 23.99
CA ALA A 74 6.42 8.18 25.10
C ALA A 74 6.45 9.74 24.92
N SER A 75 5.42 10.36 25.52
CA SER A 75 5.40 11.52 26.45
C SER A 75 5.65 13.00 26.02
N GLN A 76 4.55 13.78 26.15
CA GLN A 76 4.32 15.17 26.65
C GLN A 76 5.31 16.36 26.50
N GLU A 77 4.67 17.50 26.12
CA GLU A 77 4.71 18.89 26.68
C GLU A 77 5.60 20.06 26.13
N ASN A 78 4.89 21.19 25.92
CA ASN A 78 5.22 22.62 26.08
C ASN A 78 5.72 23.52 24.91
N ASN A 79 4.85 24.52 24.64
CA ASN A 79 5.02 25.98 24.40
C ASN A 79 6.24 26.52 23.63
N ASP A 80 5.99 27.25 22.52
CA ASP A 80 6.12 28.73 22.41
C ASP A 80 6.01 29.22 20.94
N LYS A 81 5.40 30.40 20.73
CA LYS A 81 5.22 31.08 19.42
C LYS A 81 6.53 31.65 18.86
N PRO A 82 6.70 31.70 17.52
CA PRO A 82 6.95 33.01 16.90
C PRO A 82 6.24 33.24 15.54
N ASN A 83 6.21 34.52 15.18
CA ASN A 83 5.50 35.12 14.06
C ASN A 83 6.30 35.05 12.73
N GLU A 84 5.66 35.55 11.68
CA GLU A 84 6.19 35.91 10.34
C GLU A 84 5.76 35.03 9.15
N GLU A 85 5.56 35.74 8.06
CA GLU A 85 4.60 35.55 6.99
C GLU A 85 5.26 34.95 5.75
N GLU A 86 5.68 33.70 5.87
CA GLU A 86 5.80 32.77 4.73
C GLU A 86 5.15 31.43 5.10
N GLY A 87 4.26 31.45 6.11
CA GLY A 87 3.96 30.38 7.05
C GLY A 87 2.66 29.60 6.85
N ASP A 88 1.74 30.03 5.98
CA ASP A 88 0.32 29.68 6.12
C ASP A 88 -0.02 28.21 5.82
N TRP A 89 0.60 27.60 4.80
CA TRP A 89 0.43 26.19 4.45
C TRP A 89 1.07 25.16 5.42
N LEU A 90 2.30 25.38 5.89
CA LEU A 90 3.00 24.53 6.84
C LEU A 90 2.41 24.71 8.23
N LYS A 91 1.99 25.92 8.62
CA LYS A 91 1.26 26.13 9.88
C LYS A 91 -0.06 25.34 9.90
N LYS A 92 -0.81 25.33 8.79
CA LYS A 92 -2.02 24.49 8.64
C LYS A 92 -1.74 22.99 8.74
N LEU A 93 -0.57 22.53 8.29
CA LEU A 93 -0.16 21.13 8.41
C LEU A 93 0.33 20.78 9.82
N THR A 94 1.05 21.68 10.49
CA THR A 94 1.53 21.47 11.87
C THR A 94 0.38 21.51 12.86
N ASP A 95 -0.60 22.40 12.66
CA ASP A 95 -1.78 22.54 13.52
C ASP A 95 -2.75 21.36 13.33
N PHE A 96 -2.74 20.73 12.15
CA PHE A 96 -3.51 19.50 11.89
C PHE A 96 -2.87 18.25 12.52
N ALA A 97 -1.55 18.23 12.69
CA ALA A 97 -0.78 17.06 13.12
C ALA A 97 -0.17 17.25 14.53
N GLY A 98 -1.01 17.16 15.55
CA GLY A 98 -0.55 16.99 16.93
C GLY A 98 0.44 15.81 17.03
N SER A 99 1.68 16.12 17.42
CA SER A 99 2.81 15.20 17.71
C SER A 99 3.48 14.42 16.56
N ILE A 100 3.26 14.72 15.28
CA ILE A 100 3.96 14.05 14.15
C ILE A 100 4.81 15.04 13.30
N ALA A 101 4.70 16.34 13.57
CA ALA A 101 5.12 17.39 12.66
C ALA A 101 6.64 17.55 12.43
N ASN A 102 7.49 17.26 13.42
CA ASN A 102 8.94 17.53 13.30
C ASN A 102 9.63 16.65 12.25
N GLY A 103 9.21 15.39 12.11
CA GLY A 103 9.76 14.48 11.09
C GLY A 103 9.26 14.81 9.68
N ALA A 104 7.97 15.14 9.54
CA ALA A 104 7.35 15.45 8.26
C ALA A 104 7.82 16.80 7.68
N ALA A 105 7.96 17.83 8.51
CA ALA A 105 8.45 19.14 8.09
C ALA A 105 9.90 19.09 7.60
N LYS A 106 10.76 18.33 8.29
CA LYS A 106 12.17 18.11 7.88
C LYS A 106 12.25 17.37 6.55
N TRP A 107 11.48 16.28 6.38
CA TRP A 107 11.45 15.53 5.12
C TRP A 107 10.93 16.38 3.95
N LEU A 108 9.88 17.18 4.15
CA LEU A 108 9.34 18.07 3.11
C LEU A 108 10.38 19.09 2.65
N LYS A 109 11.15 19.68 3.57
CA LYS A 109 12.23 20.62 3.22
C LYS A 109 13.38 19.93 2.46
N ASP A 110 13.68 18.69 2.79
CA ASP A 110 14.80 17.95 2.20
C ASP A 110 14.46 17.34 0.81
N ASN A 111 13.18 17.32 0.40
CA ASN A 111 12.71 16.62 -0.81
C ASN A 111 11.80 17.45 -1.74
N LEU A 112 11.56 18.73 -1.43
CA LEU A 112 10.80 19.67 -2.27
C LEU A 112 11.75 20.74 -2.84
#